data_AF-X1KEB7-F1
#
_entry.id   AF-X1KEB7-F1
#
_cell.length_a   1.000
_cell.length_b   1.000
_cell.length_c   1.000
_cell.angle_alpha   90.00
_cell.angle_beta   90.00
_cell.angle_gamma   90.00
#
_symmetry.space_group_name_H-M   'P 1'
#
loop_
_entity.id
_entity.type
_entity.pdbx_description
1 polymer ?
#
loop_
_entity_poly.entity_id
_entity_poly.type
_entity_poly.pdbx_seq_one_letter_code
_entity_poly.pdbx_strand_id
1 'polypeptide(L)' 'MKYMVKLEKTDEGYAVWCPGLPGCWSQGATEEEALENIK' A
#
# COMPACT_ATOMS: atom_id res chain seq x y z
N MET A 1 10.21 5.88 11.59
CA MET A 1 10.34 4.40 11.59
C MET A 1 10.06 3.92 10.17
N LYS A 2 10.64 2.80 9.73
CA LYS A 2 10.38 2.24 8.39
C LYS A 2 9.69 0.90 8.56
N TYR A 3 8.57 0.73 7.88
CA TYR A 3 7.82 -0.53 7.85
C TYR A 3 7.91 -1.14 6.46
N MET A 4 8.02 -2.46 6.38
CA MET A 4 7.86 -3.15 5.10
C MET A 4 6.38 -3.24 4.78
N VAL A 5 6.00 -2.70 3.63
CA VAL A 5 4.65 -2.83 3.08
C VAL A 5 4.68 -3.81 1.92
N LYS A 6 3.58 -4.53 1.73
CA LYS A 6 3.33 -5.27 0.50
C LYS A 6 2.53 -4.39 -0.44
N LEU A 7 2.89 -4.44 -1.71
CA LEU A 7 2.21 -3.76 -2.79
C LEU A 7 1.80 -4.81 -3.81
N GLU A 8 0.54 -4.77 -4.21
CA GLU A 8 -0.07 -5.70 -5.16
C GLU A 8 -0.80 -4.91 -6.23
N LYS A 9 -0.53 -5.25 -7.49
CA LYS A 9 -1.23 -4.65 -8.62
C LYS A 9 -2.60 -5.30 -8.77
N THR A 10 -3.65 -4.49 -8.82
CA THR A 10 -5.03 -4.90 -9.01
C THR A 10 -5.56 -4.35 -10.34
N ASP A 11 -6.76 -4.78 -10.74
CA ASP A 11 -7.40 -4.28 -11.96
C ASP A 11 -7.75 -2.77 -11.86
N GLU A 12 -7.92 -2.25 -10.66
CA GLU A 12 -8.25 -0.84 -10.39
C GLU A 12 -7.02 0.03 -10.05
N GLY A 13 -5.82 -0.55 -9.98
CA GLY A 13 -4.59 0.17 -9.62
C GLY A 13 -3.64 -0.67 -8.77
N TYR A 14 -3.32 -0.19 -7.59
CA TYR A 14 -2.40 -0.81 -6.64
C TYR A 14 -2.99 -0.82 -5.23
N ALA A 15 -3.05 -1.99 -4.62
CA ALA A 15 -3.35 -2.19 -3.22
C ALA A 15 -2.03 -2.26 -2.43
N VAL A 16 -1.98 -1.62 -1.28
CA VAL A 16 -0.80 -1.62 -0.41
C VAL A 16 -1.22 -1.83 1.05
N TRP A 17 -0.45 -2.61 1.79
CA TRP A 17 -0.74 -2.87 3.21
C TRP A 17 0.53 -3.20 3.99
N CYS A 18 0.48 -3.01 5.31
CA CYS A 18 1.58 -3.35 6.20
C CYS A 18 1.31 -4.70 6.91
N PRO A 19 2.03 -5.79 6.61
CA PRO A 19 1.85 -7.07 7.30
C PRO A 19 2.15 -7.00 8.80
N GLY A 20 2.99 -6.05 9.23
CA GLY A 20 3.34 -5.84 10.63
C GLY A 20 2.33 -5.00 11.43
N LEU A 21 1.37 -4.37 10.76
CA LEU A 21 0.34 -3.52 11.38
C LEU A 21 -1.04 -3.90 10.81
N PRO A 22 -1.69 -4.93 11.38
CA PRO A 22 -3.01 -5.37 10.95
C PRO A 22 -4.00 -4.20 10.97
N GLY A 23 -4.64 -3.93 9.83
CA GLY A 23 -5.58 -2.82 9.67
C GLY A 23 -5.01 -1.60 8.92
N CYS A 24 -3.70 -1.57 8.66
CA CYS A 24 -3.08 -0.55 7.80
C CYS A 24 -3.13 -1.00 6.32
N TRP A 25 -4.14 -0.51 5.61
CA TRP A 25 -4.40 -0.77 4.19
C TRP A 25 -4.60 0.54 3.46
N SER A 26 -4.14 0.61 2.22
CA SER A 26 -4.34 1.75 1.34
C SER A 26 -4.38 1.31 -0.12
N GLN A 27 -4.78 2.23 -1.00
CA GLN A 27 -4.92 1.99 -2.44
C GLN A 27 -4.45 3.25 -3.20
N GLY A 28 -3.98 3.08 -4.43
CA GLY A 28 -3.76 4.17 -5.38
C GLY A 28 -3.93 3.67 -6.82
N ALA A 29 -4.12 4.58 -7.78
CA ALA A 29 -4.14 4.24 -9.19
C ALA A 29 -2.73 3.90 -9.72
N THR A 30 -1.68 4.43 -9.07
CA THR A 30 -0.26 4.16 -9.38
C THR A 30 0.50 3.63 -8.17
N GLU A 31 1.67 3.03 -8.41
CA GLU A 31 2.54 2.54 -7.32
C GLU A 31 2.96 3.67 -6.38
N GLU A 32 3.35 4.81 -6.94
CA GLU A 32 3.75 5.99 -6.16
C GLU A 32 2.60 6.51 -5.30
N GLU A 33 1.40 6.62 -5.87
CA GLU A 33 0.21 7.07 -5.13
C GLU A 33 -0.13 6.13 -3.98
N ALA A 34 -0.14 4.82 -4.22
CA ALA A 34 -0.40 3.84 -3.17
C ALA A 34 0.64 3.95 -2.05
N LEU A 35 1.92 4.10 -2.39
CA LEU A 35 3.00 4.25 -1.41
C LEU A 35 2.92 5.57 -0.63
N GLU A 36 2.52 6.68 -1.25
CA GLU A 36 2.26 7.94 -0.53
C GLU A 36 1.06 7.82 0.41
N ASN A 37 0.00 7.12 -0.01
CA ASN A 37 -1.23 6.98 0.79
C ASN A 37 -1.06 6.09 2.04
N ILE A 38 0.02 5.30 2.15
CA ILE A 38 0.29 4.42 3.31
C ILE A 38 1.45 4.89 4.21
N LYS A 39 2.15 5.97 3.85
CA LYS A 39 3.23 6.55 4.67
C LYS A 39 2.72 7.08 6.01
#